data_AF-A0A7C4R1S9-F1
#
_entry.id   AF-A0A7C4R1S9-F1
#
_cell.length_a   1.000
_cell.length_b   1.000
_cell.length_c   1.000
_cell.angle_alpha   90.00
_cell.angle_beta   90.00
_cell.angle_gamma   90.00
#
_symmetry.space_group_name_H-M   'P 1'
#
loop_
_entity.id
_entity.type
_entity.pdbx_description
1 polymer ?
#
loop_
_entity_poly.entity_id
_entity_poly.type
_entity_poly.pdbx_seq_one_letter_code
_entity_poly.pdbx_strand_id
1 'polypeptide(L)'
;MSFQPIHNKLKILIDPRYFADRSKIEEQVNFVDTLKSHLSKTNPVLCDVEFYYPTHIEERLRIRRIFKSHDKKIVCVGKPRTLIEFFGKDLASDPEASRAKNELISLAVEYKIPFILSRFEVTKKEGVDLIKRFNISILEILPLQKKIEAFLQGFYNYYKFNLPILGINSPNIAHAMSNPLHNRLCKLDDKIKVSSLSEKAKERVRSFVHNRYIDILVTIDRIIFYKVQQQISDMEIGILDNKEPNFHGSIRYYLNYYLLLLWGYVDHLCLIINDIFELGFNEETERWNIGLKNTNKNKRYLKKLKAVDGVLYDFVFSKEFQNWLNILGSLRHKNAHKEMVSPAPLLQSTDDSEISDEEIDAIIYKDKAPIDPEISHIYPPQLIEDKKQLDRYHYRVSKMEKILDHATIIEGGLLNPVARIAIDMDNLTKLTELFLESSVKSKFINN
;
A
#
# COMPACT_ATOMS: atom_id res chain seq x y z
N MET A 1 -16.19 7.30 -18.89
CA MET A 1 -14.73 7.20 -19.14
C MET A 1 -14.31 5.78 -18.81
N SER A 2 -13.78 5.03 -19.77
CA SER A 2 -13.19 3.71 -19.52
C SER A 2 -11.84 3.92 -18.84
N PHE A 3 -11.75 3.63 -17.54
CA PHE A 3 -10.47 3.57 -16.83
C PHE A 3 -9.73 2.31 -17.28
N GLN A 4 -9.00 2.40 -18.40
CA GLN A 4 -7.95 1.41 -18.67
C GLN A 4 -6.74 1.76 -17.80
N PRO A 5 -6.14 0.78 -17.10
CA PRO A 5 -4.91 1.03 -16.37
C PRO A 5 -3.79 1.34 -17.36
N ILE A 6 -2.93 2.29 -17.01
CA ILE A 6 -1.78 2.68 -17.84
C ILE A 6 -0.80 1.50 -17.93
N HIS A 7 -0.55 0.81 -16.81
CA HIS A 7 0.23 -0.43 -16.79
C HIS A 7 -0.67 -1.60 -16.38
N ASN A 8 -0.98 -2.49 -17.32
CA ASN A 8 -1.82 -3.65 -17.06
C ASN A 8 -1.03 -4.92 -16.67
N LYS A 9 0.30 -4.85 -16.60
CA LYS A 9 1.16 -6.00 -16.31
C LYS A 9 2.08 -5.74 -15.11
N LEU A 10 1.99 -6.61 -14.10
CA LEU A 10 2.95 -6.67 -13.01
C LEU A 10 4.03 -7.71 -13.33
N LYS A 11 5.28 -7.25 -13.50
CA LYS A 11 6.43 -8.14 -13.72
C LYS A 11 7.07 -8.54 -12.39
N ILE A 12 7.47 -9.80 -12.28
CA ILE A 12 8.15 -10.35 -11.10
C ILE A 12 9.35 -11.18 -11.54
N LEU A 13 10.53 -10.89 -11.01
CA LEU A 13 11.73 -11.68 -11.25
C LEU A 13 11.88 -12.75 -10.17
N ILE A 14 12.06 -13.99 -10.58
CA ILE A 14 12.20 -15.12 -9.66
C ILE A 14 13.68 -15.46 -9.52
N ASP A 15 14.21 -15.42 -8.29
CA ASP A 15 15.54 -15.96 -7.98
C ASP A 15 15.53 -17.50 -8.07
N PRO A 16 16.34 -18.13 -8.93
CA PRO A 16 16.43 -19.59 -9.02
C PRO A 16 16.75 -20.27 -7.68
N ARG A 17 17.54 -19.61 -6.82
CA ARG A 17 17.89 -20.13 -5.49
C ARG A 17 16.69 -20.26 -4.57
N TYR A 18 15.60 -19.54 -4.84
CA TYR A 18 14.36 -19.69 -4.10
C TYR A 18 13.92 -21.16 -4.08
N PHE A 19 14.10 -21.90 -5.18
CA PHE A 19 13.71 -23.31 -5.32
C PHE A 19 14.80 -24.32 -4.94
N ALA A 20 15.97 -23.87 -4.48
CA ALA A 20 17.05 -24.79 -4.10
C ALA A 20 16.75 -25.54 -2.79
N ASP A 21 15.93 -24.95 -1.91
CA ASP A 21 15.51 -25.55 -0.64
C ASP A 21 14.39 -26.57 -0.86
N ARG A 22 14.78 -27.85 -0.99
CA ARG A 22 13.87 -28.97 -1.17
C ARG A 22 12.85 -29.12 -0.03
N SER A 23 13.16 -28.64 1.18
CA SER A 23 12.24 -28.76 2.33
C SER A 23 10.99 -27.90 2.17
N LYS A 24 11.03 -26.90 1.28
CA LYS A 24 9.93 -25.96 1.04
C LYS A 24 9.35 -26.06 -0.38
N ILE A 25 9.73 -27.09 -1.15
CA ILE A 25 9.33 -27.19 -2.56
C ILE A 25 7.82 -27.28 -2.75
N GLU A 26 7.11 -27.93 -1.83
CA GLU A 26 5.65 -28.04 -1.86
C GLU A 26 4.97 -26.67 -1.68
N GLU A 27 5.42 -25.88 -0.69
CA GLU A 27 4.97 -24.48 -0.49
C GLU A 27 5.19 -23.65 -1.75
N GLN A 28 6.34 -23.82 -2.39
CA GLN A 28 6.76 -23.06 -3.57
C GLN A 28 5.97 -23.43 -4.83
N VAL A 29 5.68 -24.71 -5.02
CA VAL A 29 4.82 -25.21 -6.09
C VAL A 29 3.38 -24.74 -5.86
N ASN A 30 2.88 -24.88 -4.63
CA ASN A 30 1.55 -24.43 -4.24
C ASN A 30 1.36 -22.93 -4.48
N PHE A 31 2.37 -22.10 -4.27
CA PHE A 31 2.30 -20.67 -4.60
C PHE A 31 2.05 -20.42 -6.08
N VAL A 32 2.83 -21.07 -6.95
CA VAL A 32 2.70 -20.91 -8.41
C VAL A 32 1.32 -21.41 -8.87
N ASP A 33 0.87 -22.56 -8.35
CA ASP A 33 -0.43 -23.14 -8.69
C ASP A 33 -1.62 -22.31 -8.14
N THR A 34 -1.52 -21.82 -6.90
CA THR A 34 -2.54 -20.97 -6.26
C THR A 34 -2.67 -19.64 -6.98
N LEU A 35 -1.53 -19.02 -7.31
CA LEU A 35 -1.50 -17.79 -8.09
C LEU A 35 -2.10 -18.01 -9.47
N LYS A 36 -1.80 -19.13 -10.14
CA LYS A 36 -2.39 -19.45 -11.43
C LYS A 36 -3.91 -19.59 -11.36
N SER A 37 -4.42 -20.28 -10.34
CA SER A 37 -5.88 -20.39 -10.13
C SER A 37 -6.53 -19.03 -9.86
N HIS A 38 -5.85 -18.14 -9.14
CA HIS A 38 -6.30 -16.77 -8.95
C HIS A 38 -6.26 -15.97 -10.26
N LEU A 39 -5.13 -16.01 -10.98
CA LEU A 39 -4.90 -15.29 -12.23
C LEU A 39 -5.82 -15.77 -13.36
N SER A 40 -6.26 -17.03 -13.36
CA SER A 40 -7.25 -17.52 -14.32
C SER A 40 -8.66 -16.99 -14.07
N LYS A 41 -8.94 -16.49 -12.85
CA LYS A 41 -10.23 -15.89 -12.49
C LYS A 41 -10.26 -14.38 -12.71
N THR A 42 -9.12 -13.76 -12.94
CA THR A 42 -9.00 -12.33 -13.29
C THR A 42 -9.01 -12.15 -14.81
N ASN A 43 -9.58 -11.05 -15.29
CA ASN A 43 -9.54 -10.69 -16.71
C ASN A 43 -8.18 -10.03 -17.05
N PRO A 44 -7.28 -10.71 -17.79
CA PRO A 44 -5.93 -10.22 -18.07
C PRO A 44 -5.88 -8.95 -18.93
N VAL A 45 -6.99 -8.57 -19.58
CA VAL A 45 -7.11 -7.27 -20.27
C VAL A 45 -7.00 -6.11 -19.28
N LEU A 46 -7.42 -6.33 -18.04
CA LEU A 46 -7.45 -5.31 -16.99
C LEU A 46 -6.18 -5.34 -16.15
N CYS A 47 -5.82 -6.48 -15.56
CA CYS A 47 -4.56 -6.65 -14.82
C CYS A 47 -4.05 -8.08 -15.00
N ASP A 48 -2.75 -8.23 -15.29
CA ASP A 48 -2.05 -9.50 -15.44
C ASP A 48 -0.71 -9.50 -14.69
N VAL A 49 -0.16 -10.69 -14.46
CA VAL A 49 1.12 -10.89 -13.78
C VAL A 49 2.01 -11.77 -14.66
N GLU A 50 3.23 -11.29 -14.91
CA GLU A 50 4.26 -11.99 -15.69
C GLU A 50 5.45 -12.35 -14.81
N PHE A 51 5.91 -13.59 -14.90
CA PHE A 51 7.08 -14.05 -14.16
C PHE A 51 8.29 -14.13 -15.08
N TYR A 52 9.42 -13.60 -14.62
CA TYR A 52 10.69 -13.61 -15.32
C TYR A 52 11.64 -14.58 -14.60
N TYR A 53 12.35 -15.40 -15.37
CA TYR A 53 13.21 -16.43 -14.79
C TYR A 53 14.58 -16.50 -15.48
N PRO A 54 15.69 -16.30 -14.74
CA PRO A 54 17.04 -16.30 -15.31
C PRO A 54 17.64 -17.72 -15.35
N THR A 55 17.47 -18.40 -16.48
CA THR A 55 17.94 -19.79 -16.68
C THR A 55 19.46 -19.92 -16.57
N HIS A 56 20.22 -18.89 -16.96
CA HIS A 56 21.67 -18.92 -16.86
C HIS A 56 22.20 -18.97 -15.40
N ILE A 57 21.46 -18.39 -14.44
CA ILE A 57 21.80 -18.48 -13.02
C ILE A 57 21.49 -19.89 -12.50
N GLU A 58 20.36 -20.45 -12.91
CA GLU A 58 19.99 -21.85 -12.60
C GLU A 58 21.07 -22.83 -13.08
N GLU A 59 21.45 -22.75 -14.36
CA GLU A 59 22.47 -23.59 -14.98
C GLU A 59 23.82 -23.48 -14.27
N ARG A 60 24.27 -22.23 -13.99
CA ARG A 60 25.55 -21.99 -13.32
C ARG A 60 25.58 -22.59 -11.92
N LEU A 61 24.51 -22.38 -11.15
CA LEU A 61 24.40 -22.86 -9.77
C LEU A 61 23.99 -24.34 -9.68
N ARG A 62 23.78 -25.01 -10.83
CA ARG A 62 23.30 -26.40 -10.92
C ARG A 62 22.03 -26.65 -10.11
N ILE A 63 21.18 -25.64 -10.02
CA ILE A 63 19.87 -25.76 -9.39
C ILE A 63 18.99 -26.46 -10.42
N ARG A 64 18.30 -27.53 -10.02
CA ARG A 64 17.43 -28.27 -10.95
C ARG A 64 15.99 -27.90 -10.65
N ARG A 65 15.37 -27.05 -11.45
CA ARG A 65 13.94 -26.75 -11.32
C ARG A 65 13.10 -27.86 -11.95
N ILE A 66 11.99 -28.19 -11.30
CA ILE A 66 10.93 -29.01 -11.88
C ILE A 66 9.80 -28.05 -12.26
N PHE A 67 9.87 -27.55 -13.48
CA PHE A 67 8.73 -26.91 -14.11
C PHE A 67 7.90 -27.97 -14.85
N LYS A 68 6.58 -27.90 -14.71
CA LYS A 68 5.65 -28.79 -15.43
C LYS A 68 5.21 -28.12 -16.73
N SER A 69 4.71 -28.90 -17.69
CA SER A 69 4.27 -28.45 -19.03
C SER A 69 3.17 -27.37 -19.07
N HIS A 70 2.74 -26.84 -17.92
CA HIS A 70 1.66 -25.88 -17.75
C HIS A 70 2.16 -24.49 -17.29
N ASP A 71 3.48 -24.25 -17.26
CA ASP A 71 4.20 -23.02 -16.88
C ASP A 71 4.17 -21.90 -17.96
N LYS A 72 3.06 -21.77 -18.69
CA LYS A 72 2.90 -20.88 -19.87
C LYS A 72 3.01 -19.36 -19.61
N LYS A 73 3.29 -18.91 -18.38
CA LYS A 73 3.42 -17.48 -17.99
C LYS A 73 4.82 -17.09 -17.51
N ILE A 74 5.84 -17.85 -17.89
CA ILE A 74 7.23 -17.60 -17.49
C ILE A 74 8.05 -17.15 -18.70
N VAL A 75 8.58 -15.93 -18.60
CA VAL A 75 9.52 -15.35 -19.55
C VAL A 75 10.93 -15.73 -19.11
N CYS A 76 11.57 -16.62 -19.86
CA CYS A 76 12.97 -16.98 -19.62
C CYS A 76 13.87 -15.83 -20.09
N VAL A 77 14.81 -15.41 -19.24
CA VAL A 77 15.76 -14.33 -19.56
C VAL A 77 17.20 -14.81 -19.53
N GLY A 78 17.98 -14.31 -20.49
CA GLY A 78 19.42 -14.57 -20.61
C GLY A 78 20.24 -13.79 -19.59
N LYS A 79 21.56 -13.72 -19.82
CA LYS A 79 22.48 -12.91 -19.00
C LYS A 79 22.15 -11.41 -19.14
N PRO A 80 22.29 -10.60 -18.08
CA PRO A 80 22.13 -9.17 -18.19
C PRO A 80 23.18 -8.58 -19.13
N ARG A 81 22.82 -7.54 -19.89
CA ARG A 81 23.74 -6.84 -20.80
C ARG A 81 24.76 -6.00 -20.05
N THR A 82 24.34 -5.41 -18.94
CA THR A 82 25.15 -4.56 -18.07
C THR A 82 25.07 -5.11 -16.66
N LEU A 83 26.22 -5.29 -16.00
CA LEU A 83 26.28 -5.73 -14.62
C LEU A 83 26.24 -4.51 -13.68
N ILE A 84 25.27 -4.50 -12.77
CA ILE A 84 25.17 -3.54 -11.67
C ILE A 84 25.82 -4.16 -10.44
N GLU A 85 26.95 -3.61 -10.01
CA GLU A 85 27.60 -4.00 -8.74
C GLU A 85 26.95 -3.25 -7.58
N PHE A 86 25.90 -3.84 -6.99
CA PHE A 86 25.20 -3.26 -5.85
C PHE A 86 25.65 -3.88 -4.52
N PHE A 87 25.64 -5.21 -4.44
CA PHE A 87 26.15 -5.94 -3.29
C PHE A 87 27.67 -6.03 -3.43
N GLY A 88 28.38 -5.57 -2.40
CA GLY A 88 29.83 -5.64 -2.34
C GLY A 88 30.35 -7.08 -2.37
N LYS A 89 31.64 -7.21 -2.66
CA LYS A 89 32.39 -8.44 -2.39
C LYS A 89 32.75 -8.43 -0.91
N ASP A 90 31.80 -8.77 -0.03
CA ASP A 90 32.17 -9.02 1.36
C ASP A 90 33.17 -10.17 1.39
N LEU A 91 34.31 -9.95 2.05
CA LEU A 91 35.42 -10.90 2.17
C LEU A 91 35.02 -12.25 2.80
N ALA A 92 33.87 -12.32 3.46
CA ALA A 92 33.30 -13.52 4.08
C ALA A 92 32.15 -14.17 3.30
N SER A 93 31.72 -13.57 2.17
CA SER A 93 30.55 -14.04 1.39
C SER A 93 30.97 -14.88 0.18
N ASP A 94 30.17 -15.90 -0.14
CA ASP A 94 30.33 -16.70 -1.36
C ASP A 94 30.30 -15.79 -2.61
N PRO A 95 31.42 -15.68 -3.37
CA PRO A 95 31.51 -14.82 -4.55
C PRO A 95 30.47 -15.15 -5.63
N GLU A 96 30.08 -16.42 -5.77
CA GLU A 96 29.04 -16.84 -6.71
C GLU A 96 27.67 -16.33 -6.26
N ALA A 97 27.39 -16.39 -4.96
CA ALA A 97 26.14 -15.89 -4.40
C ALA A 97 26.01 -14.36 -4.54
N SER A 98 27.09 -13.60 -4.31
CA SER A 98 27.10 -12.15 -4.51
C SER A 98 26.91 -11.79 -5.99
N ARG A 99 27.61 -12.49 -6.89
CA ARG A 99 27.44 -12.33 -8.34
C ARG A 99 25.99 -12.59 -8.77
N ALA A 100 25.38 -13.67 -8.30
CA ALA A 100 23.98 -13.98 -8.63
C ALA A 100 23.01 -12.90 -8.12
N LYS A 101 23.25 -12.31 -6.94
CA LYS A 101 22.45 -11.18 -6.44
C LYS A 101 22.55 -9.97 -7.37
N ASN A 102 23.77 -9.59 -7.77
CA ASN A 102 24.02 -8.46 -8.67
C ASN A 102 23.42 -8.69 -10.07
N GLU A 103 23.49 -9.92 -10.60
CA GLU A 103 22.84 -10.27 -11.86
C GLU A 103 21.31 -10.16 -11.77
N LEU A 104 20.68 -10.54 -10.64
CA LEU A 104 19.23 -10.36 -10.44
C LEU A 104 18.83 -8.87 -10.43
N ILE A 105 19.58 -8.01 -9.75
CA ILE A 105 19.35 -6.55 -9.78
C ILE A 105 19.49 -6.03 -11.20
N SER A 106 20.53 -6.46 -11.91
CA SER A 106 20.81 -6.04 -13.29
C SER A 106 19.66 -6.39 -14.24
N LEU A 107 19.14 -7.62 -14.15
CA LEU A 107 17.98 -8.04 -14.92
C LEU A 107 16.73 -7.26 -14.54
N ALA A 108 16.49 -7.04 -13.24
CA ALA A 108 15.34 -6.28 -12.80
C ALA A 108 15.36 -4.84 -13.33
N VAL A 109 16.52 -4.21 -13.40
CA VAL A 109 16.69 -2.89 -14.05
C VAL A 109 16.48 -2.98 -15.56
N GLU A 110 17.17 -3.91 -16.24
CA GLU A 110 17.09 -4.08 -17.71
C GLU A 110 15.65 -4.32 -18.20
N TYR A 111 14.89 -5.15 -17.47
CA TYR A 111 13.53 -5.53 -17.83
C TYR A 111 12.44 -4.71 -17.13
N LYS A 112 12.81 -3.70 -16.33
CA LYS A 112 11.91 -2.81 -15.59
C LYS A 112 10.95 -3.59 -14.68
N ILE A 113 11.53 -4.43 -13.81
CA ILE A 113 10.83 -5.35 -12.92
C ILE A 113 10.87 -4.82 -11.48
N PRO A 114 9.74 -4.41 -10.88
CA PRO A 114 9.72 -3.79 -9.56
C PRO A 114 9.98 -4.75 -8.40
N PHE A 115 9.71 -6.04 -8.59
CA PHE A 115 9.76 -7.04 -7.51
C PHE A 115 10.62 -8.25 -7.88
N ILE A 116 11.47 -8.64 -6.94
CA ILE A 116 12.27 -9.86 -7.00
C ILE A 116 11.78 -10.80 -5.90
N LEU A 117 11.33 -12.01 -6.26
CA LEU A 117 11.07 -13.09 -5.32
C LEU A 117 12.39 -13.73 -4.92
N SER A 118 12.83 -13.53 -3.67
CA SER A 118 14.02 -14.19 -3.13
C SER A 118 13.96 -14.35 -1.61
N ARG A 119 14.85 -15.20 -1.08
CA ARG A 119 15.10 -15.42 0.36
C ARG A 119 16.46 -14.93 0.82
N PHE A 120 17.29 -14.37 -0.07
CA PHE A 120 18.57 -13.88 0.42
C PHE A 120 18.36 -12.65 1.28
N GLU A 121 19.07 -12.61 2.40
CA GLU A 121 18.98 -11.51 3.35
C GLU A 121 19.49 -10.21 2.72
N VAL A 122 18.73 -9.15 2.98
CA VAL A 122 19.04 -7.78 2.60
C VAL A 122 18.90 -6.96 3.87
N THR A 123 19.95 -6.23 4.25
CA THR A 123 19.86 -5.32 5.39
C THR A 123 18.81 -4.24 5.12
N LYS A 124 18.24 -3.66 6.18
CA LYS A 124 17.26 -2.56 6.04
C LYS A 124 17.81 -1.41 5.19
N LYS A 125 19.10 -1.09 5.35
CA LYS A 125 19.78 -0.03 4.58
C LYS A 125 19.86 -0.38 3.09
N GLU A 126 20.33 -1.58 2.76
CA GLU A 126 20.40 -2.03 1.37
C GLU A 126 19.02 -2.06 0.71
N GLY A 127 17.98 -2.49 1.43
CA GLY A 127 16.61 -2.46 0.91
C GLY A 127 16.13 -1.05 0.59
N VAL A 128 16.43 -0.07 1.45
CA VAL A 128 16.14 1.35 1.20
C VAL A 128 16.93 1.88 0.01
N ASP A 129 18.22 1.55 -0.08
CA ASP A 129 19.10 1.99 -1.16
C ASP A 129 18.69 1.40 -2.52
N LEU A 130 18.23 0.13 -2.55
CA LEU A 130 17.70 -0.50 -3.76
C LEU A 130 16.44 0.20 -4.28
N ILE A 131 15.49 0.50 -3.39
CA ILE A 131 14.27 1.23 -3.75
C ILE A 131 14.63 2.63 -4.24
N LYS A 132 15.52 3.33 -3.51
CA LYS A 132 15.91 4.69 -3.86
C LYS A 132 16.61 4.77 -5.22
N ARG A 133 17.53 3.84 -5.51
CA ARG A 133 18.37 3.88 -6.72
C ARG A 133 17.71 3.23 -7.93
N PHE A 134 16.94 2.17 -7.74
CA PHE A 134 16.44 1.34 -8.83
C PHE A 134 14.94 1.05 -8.75
N ASN A 135 14.26 1.51 -7.70
CA ASN A 135 12.84 1.23 -7.44
C ASN A 135 12.50 -0.26 -7.43
N ILE A 136 13.46 -1.08 -6.96
CA ILE A 136 13.35 -2.52 -6.86
C ILE A 136 13.14 -2.90 -5.39
N SER A 137 12.21 -3.81 -5.13
CA SER A 137 12.08 -4.47 -3.82
C SER A 137 12.33 -5.96 -3.94
N ILE A 138 13.16 -6.49 -3.04
CA ILE A 138 13.34 -7.93 -2.86
C ILE A 138 12.37 -8.38 -1.78
N LEU A 139 11.51 -9.33 -2.12
CA LEU A 139 10.40 -9.77 -1.28
C LEU A 139 10.43 -11.29 -1.16
N GLU A 140 10.10 -11.78 0.03
CA GLU A 140 9.68 -13.16 0.21
C GLU A 140 8.25 -13.37 -0.31
N ILE A 141 7.81 -14.62 -0.30
CA ILE A 141 6.53 -15.07 -0.86
C ILE A 141 5.31 -14.36 -0.28
N LEU A 142 5.18 -14.26 1.04
CA LEU A 142 3.98 -13.69 1.68
C LEU A 142 3.85 -12.18 1.40
N PRO A 143 4.90 -11.35 1.56
CA PRO A 143 4.84 -9.95 1.15
C PRO A 143 4.55 -9.78 -0.35
N LEU A 144 5.13 -10.62 -1.21
CA LEU A 144 4.91 -10.56 -2.65
C LEU A 144 3.47 -10.93 -3.02
N GLN A 145 2.92 -11.98 -2.41
CA GLN A 145 1.54 -12.39 -2.61
C GLN A 145 0.57 -11.24 -2.32
N LYS A 146 0.76 -10.54 -1.20
CA LYS A 146 -0.06 -9.36 -0.86
C LYS A 146 0.04 -8.26 -1.91
N LYS A 147 1.21 -8.05 -2.53
CA LYS A 147 1.39 -7.07 -3.61
C LYS A 147 0.67 -7.50 -4.88
N ILE A 148 0.75 -8.79 -5.24
CA ILE A 148 0.02 -9.35 -6.39
C ILE A 148 -1.48 -9.23 -6.18
N GLU A 149 -1.98 -9.64 -5.01
CA GLU A 149 -3.39 -9.58 -4.66
C GLU A 149 -3.90 -8.14 -4.73
N ALA A 150 -3.22 -7.20 -4.08
CA ALA A 150 -3.58 -5.78 -4.15
C ALA A 150 -3.51 -5.21 -5.58
N PHE A 151 -2.56 -5.65 -6.40
CA PHE A 151 -2.47 -5.23 -7.80
C PHE A 151 -3.68 -5.73 -8.61
N LEU A 152 -4.07 -6.98 -8.43
CA LEU A 152 -5.22 -7.56 -9.12
C LEU A 152 -6.53 -6.96 -8.59
N GLN A 153 -6.77 -7.01 -7.28
CA GLN A 153 -8.01 -6.59 -6.62
C GLN A 153 -8.20 -5.08 -6.63
N GLY A 154 -7.12 -4.32 -6.47
CA GLY A 154 -7.16 -2.85 -6.50
C GLY A 154 -7.58 -2.28 -7.85
N PHE A 155 -7.78 -3.10 -8.89
CA PHE A 155 -8.50 -2.72 -10.11
C PHE A 155 -9.97 -3.18 -10.11
N TYR A 156 -10.26 -4.40 -9.65
CA TYR A 156 -11.63 -4.93 -9.56
C TYR A 156 -12.36 -4.38 -8.33
N ASN A 157 -13.21 -3.38 -8.54
CA ASN A 157 -14.15 -2.93 -7.51
C ASN A 157 -15.21 -4.03 -7.32
N TYR A 158 -15.01 -4.94 -6.38
CA TYR A 158 -16.08 -5.85 -5.93
C TYR A 158 -16.99 -5.09 -4.96
N TYR A 159 -17.75 -4.13 -5.48
CA TYR A 159 -18.94 -3.64 -4.79
C TYR A 159 -20.03 -4.71 -4.93
N LYS A 160 -20.59 -5.15 -3.81
CA LYS A 160 -21.80 -5.97 -3.81
C LYS A 160 -22.99 -5.09 -4.23
N PHE A 161 -23.31 -5.10 -5.52
CA PHE A 161 -24.71 -5.00 -5.95
C PHE A 161 -25.20 -6.44 -6.16
N ASN A 162 -26.47 -6.73 -5.92
CA ASN A 162 -27.08 -8.06 -6.06
C ASN A 162 -27.05 -8.65 -7.50
N LEU A 163 -26.23 -8.10 -8.40
CA LEU A 163 -26.09 -8.53 -9.78
C LEU A 163 -24.64 -8.93 -10.06
N PRO A 164 -24.40 -10.12 -10.64
CA PRO A 164 -23.07 -10.53 -11.08
C PRO A 164 -22.60 -9.58 -12.18
N ILE A 165 -21.60 -8.76 -11.87
CA ILE A 165 -20.88 -8.00 -12.89
C ILE A 165 -19.94 -8.99 -13.60
N LEU A 166 -20.10 -9.14 -14.92
CA LEU A 166 -19.19 -9.89 -15.80
C LEU A 166 -19.10 -11.41 -15.59
N GLY A 167 -20.18 -12.07 -15.15
CA GLY A 167 -20.22 -13.54 -15.07
C GLY A 167 -19.29 -14.16 -14.00
N ILE A 168 -18.77 -13.34 -13.09
CA ILE A 168 -18.04 -13.81 -11.91
C ILE A 168 -19.06 -14.39 -10.92
N ASN A 169 -19.30 -15.70 -10.99
CA ASN A 169 -20.06 -16.45 -9.99
C ASN A 169 -19.22 -16.70 -8.75
N SER A 170 -18.84 -15.64 -8.04
CA SER A 170 -18.33 -15.74 -6.67
C SER A 170 -19.03 -14.68 -5.82
N PRO A 171 -20.21 -14.98 -5.25
CA PRO A 171 -20.92 -14.07 -4.35
C PRO A 171 -20.15 -13.75 -3.05
N ASN A 172 -18.98 -14.36 -2.86
CA ASN A 172 -18.12 -14.22 -1.70
C ASN A 172 -16.66 -14.09 -2.18
N ILE A 173 -15.78 -13.49 -1.37
CA ILE A 173 -14.31 -13.61 -1.43
C ILE A 173 -13.55 -12.60 -2.31
N ALA A 174 -12.93 -11.61 -1.65
CA ALA A 174 -11.57 -11.21 -1.98
C ALA A 174 -10.79 -10.92 -0.68
N HIS A 175 -11.38 -10.15 0.24
CA HIS A 175 -10.80 -9.93 1.59
C HIS A 175 -11.63 -10.52 2.73
N ALA A 176 -12.94 -10.62 2.56
CA ALA A 176 -13.87 -11.02 3.61
C ALA A 176 -13.65 -12.46 4.13
N MET A 177 -13.24 -13.41 3.30
CA MET A 177 -13.14 -14.82 3.74
C MET A 177 -11.70 -15.25 4.09
N SER A 178 -10.69 -14.53 3.59
CA SER A 178 -9.28 -14.81 3.89
C SER A 178 -8.74 -13.98 5.06
N ASN A 179 -9.34 -12.81 5.36
CA ASN A 179 -8.90 -12.00 6.48
C ASN A 179 -9.39 -12.63 7.82
N PRO A 180 -8.46 -13.03 8.72
CA PRO A 180 -8.83 -13.67 9.98
C PRO A 180 -9.74 -12.81 10.86
N LEU A 181 -9.53 -11.49 10.88
CA LEU A 181 -10.35 -10.57 11.66
C LEU A 181 -11.77 -10.47 11.11
N HIS A 182 -11.94 -10.42 9.79
CA HIS A 182 -13.29 -10.42 9.20
C HIS A 182 -14.05 -11.71 9.55
N ASN A 183 -13.39 -12.87 9.48
CA ASN A 183 -14.02 -14.13 9.87
C ASN A 183 -14.49 -14.13 11.33
N ARG A 184 -13.72 -13.52 12.24
CA ARG A 184 -14.14 -13.34 13.64
C ARG A 184 -15.32 -12.36 13.75
N LEU A 185 -15.31 -11.27 12.96
CA LEU A 185 -16.40 -10.31 12.89
C LEU A 185 -17.71 -10.91 12.33
N CYS A 186 -17.65 -11.77 11.31
CA CYS A 186 -18.82 -12.50 10.83
C CYS A 186 -19.41 -13.40 11.91
N LYS A 187 -18.57 -14.10 12.70
CA LYS A 187 -19.05 -14.89 13.85
C LYS A 187 -19.74 -14.03 14.90
N LEU A 188 -19.28 -12.80 15.13
CA LEU A 188 -19.98 -11.83 15.98
C LEU A 188 -21.33 -11.45 15.38
N ASP A 189 -21.38 -11.07 14.10
CA ASP A 189 -22.62 -10.73 13.39
C ASP A 189 -23.66 -11.86 13.48
N ASP A 190 -23.26 -13.11 13.24
CA ASP A 190 -24.15 -14.27 13.33
C ASP A 190 -24.72 -14.48 14.74
N LYS A 191 -23.90 -14.26 15.78
CA LYS A 191 -24.37 -14.29 17.18
C LYS A 191 -25.33 -13.13 17.49
N ILE A 192 -25.04 -11.94 16.98
CA ILE A 192 -25.87 -10.75 17.22
C ILE A 192 -27.24 -10.87 16.53
N LYS A 193 -27.33 -11.50 15.35
CA LYS A 193 -28.59 -11.71 14.63
C LYS A 193 -29.64 -12.46 15.47
N VAL A 194 -29.20 -13.47 16.23
CA VAL A 194 -30.09 -14.30 17.08
C VAL A 194 -30.24 -13.75 18.51
N SER A 195 -29.56 -12.66 18.85
CA SER A 195 -29.62 -12.05 20.19
C SER A 195 -30.89 -11.22 20.41
N SER A 196 -31.14 -10.85 21.66
CA SER A 196 -32.24 -9.97 22.09
C SER A 196 -31.98 -8.47 21.85
N LEU A 197 -30.88 -8.10 21.19
CA LEU A 197 -30.57 -6.70 20.88
C LEU A 197 -31.60 -6.10 19.92
N SER A 198 -31.72 -4.77 19.95
CA SER A 198 -32.61 -4.04 19.03
C SER A 198 -32.21 -4.24 17.56
N GLU A 199 -33.18 -4.17 16.64
CA GLU A 199 -32.92 -4.24 15.19
C GLU A 199 -31.94 -3.15 14.72
N LYS A 200 -31.97 -1.97 15.34
CA LYS A 200 -31.00 -0.90 15.08
C LYS A 200 -29.57 -1.32 15.43
N ALA A 201 -29.38 -2.01 16.57
CA ALA A 201 -28.08 -2.53 16.99
C ALA A 201 -27.60 -3.68 16.09
N LYS A 202 -28.51 -4.59 15.69
CA LYS A 202 -28.19 -5.67 14.73
C LYS A 202 -27.75 -5.11 13.38
N GLU A 203 -28.49 -4.14 12.83
CA GLU A 203 -28.14 -3.47 11.58
C GLU A 203 -26.81 -2.72 11.67
N ARG A 204 -26.52 -2.11 12.83
CA ARG A 204 -25.23 -1.46 13.09
C ARG A 204 -24.07 -2.44 13.01
N VAL A 205 -24.17 -3.59 13.68
CA VAL A 205 -23.15 -4.65 13.60
C VAL A 205 -23.02 -5.16 12.17
N ARG A 206 -24.12 -5.49 11.49
CA ARG A 206 -24.11 -5.95 10.10
C ARG A 206 -23.41 -4.93 9.18
N SER A 207 -23.76 -3.66 9.27
CA SER A 207 -23.17 -2.58 8.46
C SER A 207 -21.68 -2.38 8.77
N PHE A 208 -21.28 -2.54 10.04
CA PHE A 208 -19.86 -2.48 10.42
C PHE A 208 -19.04 -3.60 9.79
N VAL A 209 -19.53 -4.84 9.88
CA VAL A 209 -18.84 -6.03 9.35
C VAL A 209 -18.79 -6.01 7.83
N HIS A 210 -19.96 -5.87 7.19
CA HIS A 210 -20.09 -6.12 5.74
C HIS A 210 -19.84 -4.88 4.87
N ASN A 211 -19.91 -3.67 5.43
CA ASN A 211 -19.67 -2.44 4.68
C ASN A 211 -18.39 -1.75 5.17
N ARG A 212 -18.38 -1.25 6.43
CA ARG A 212 -17.30 -0.38 6.92
C ARG A 212 -15.92 -1.03 6.87
N TYR A 213 -15.80 -2.26 7.39
CA TYR A 213 -14.51 -2.95 7.42
C TYR A 213 -14.04 -3.32 6.01
N ILE A 214 -14.96 -3.77 5.15
CA ILE A 214 -14.65 -4.12 3.76
C ILE A 214 -14.21 -2.90 2.96
N ASP A 215 -14.90 -1.76 3.10
CA ASP A 215 -14.53 -0.52 2.43
C ASP A 215 -13.11 -0.08 2.80
N ILE A 216 -12.70 -0.28 4.05
CA ILE A 216 -11.32 0.00 4.49
C ILE A 216 -10.33 -0.87 3.74
N LEU A 217 -10.55 -2.18 3.70
CA LEU A 217 -9.65 -3.12 3.02
C LEU A 217 -9.54 -2.77 1.54
N VAL A 218 -10.68 -2.63 0.85
CA VAL A 218 -10.73 -2.25 -0.57
C VAL A 218 -10.00 -0.93 -0.83
N THR A 219 -10.16 0.06 0.06
CA THR A 219 -9.47 1.35 -0.08
C THR A 219 -7.96 1.21 0.12
N ILE A 220 -7.50 0.36 1.04
CA ILE A 220 -6.08 0.04 1.20
C ILE A 220 -5.53 -0.60 -0.08
N ASP A 221 -6.25 -1.55 -0.67
CA ASP A 221 -5.81 -2.20 -1.91
C ASP A 221 -5.75 -1.22 -3.08
N ARG A 222 -6.69 -0.26 -3.16
CA ARG A 222 -6.63 0.85 -4.13
C ARG A 222 -5.38 1.69 -3.94
N ILE A 223 -5.05 2.07 -2.71
CA ILE A 223 -3.82 2.82 -2.41
C ILE A 223 -2.59 2.02 -2.85
N ILE A 224 -2.51 0.73 -2.47
CA ILE A 224 -1.39 -0.14 -2.82
C ILE A 224 -1.29 -0.33 -4.33
N PHE A 225 -2.42 -0.53 -5.03
CA PHE A 225 -2.48 -0.64 -6.48
C PHE A 225 -1.85 0.57 -7.15
N TYR A 226 -2.28 1.79 -6.79
CA TYR A 226 -1.72 2.99 -7.39
C TYR A 226 -0.26 3.23 -7.01
N LYS A 227 0.19 2.79 -5.83
CA LYS A 227 1.63 2.78 -5.52
C LYS A 227 2.42 1.84 -6.43
N VAL A 228 1.88 0.66 -6.74
CA VAL A 228 2.53 -0.29 -7.65
C VAL A 228 2.54 0.27 -9.06
N GLN A 229 1.44 0.90 -9.52
CA GLN A 229 1.39 1.60 -10.81
C GLN A 229 2.43 2.73 -10.88
N GLN A 230 2.54 3.52 -9.82
CA GLN A 230 3.57 4.54 -9.69
C GLN A 230 4.97 3.93 -9.78
N GLN A 231 5.24 2.87 -9.03
CA GLN A 231 6.53 2.18 -9.05
C GLN A 231 6.90 1.67 -10.44
N ILE A 232 5.95 1.08 -11.17
CA ILE A 232 6.16 0.62 -12.55
C ILE A 232 6.43 1.82 -13.48
N SER A 233 5.64 2.89 -13.36
CA SER A 233 5.81 4.11 -14.17
C SER A 233 7.17 4.77 -13.95
N ASP A 234 7.60 4.90 -12.68
CA ASP A 234 8.92 5.40 -12.30
C ASP A 234 10.04 4.56 -12.94
N MET A 235 9.89 3.23 -13.00
CA MET A 235 10.87 2.35 -13.67
C MET A 235 10.83 2.46 -15.19
N GLU A 236 9.64 2.67 -15.77
CA GLU A 236 9.50 2.79 -17.22
C GLU A 236 10.06 4.08 -17.78
N ILE A 237 9.87 5.18 -17.07
CA ILE A 237 10.36 6.50 -17.45
C ILE A 237 11.81 6.69 -16.99
N GLY A 238 12.20 6.06 -15.88
CA GLY A 238 13.46 6.28 -15.18
C GLY A 238 13.22 7.15 -13.95
N ILE A 239 13.74 6.75 -12.78
CA ILE A 239 13.43 7.40 -11.49
C ILE A 239 13.84 8.87 -11.47
N LEU A 240 14.96 9.20 -12.12
CA LEU A 240 15.50 10.56 -12.24
C LEU A 240 14.78 11.38 -13.32
N ASP A 241 14.11 10.70 -14.25
CA ASP A 241 13.38 11.29 -15.36
C ASP A 241 11.88 11.41 -15.07
N ASN A 242 11.36 10.68 -14.07
CA ASN A 242 9.97 10.78 -13.64
C ASN A 242 9.76 12.03 -12.77
N LYS A 243 9.49 13.14 -13.45
CA LYS A 243 9.39 14.48 -12.87
C LYS A 243 7.96 14.89 -12.52
N GLU A 244 6.98 14.06 -12.88
CA GLU A 244 5.59 14.25 -12.47
C GLU A 244 5.13 13.08 -11.59
N PRO A 245 4.46 13.38 -10.46
CA PRO A 245 3.98 12.36 -9.54
C PRO A 245 2.81 11.57 -10.15
N ASN A 246 3.10 10.64 -11.07
CA ASN A 246 2.12 9.76 -11.69
C ASN A 246 1.34 9.01 -10.61
N PHE A 247 0.02 8.98 -10.77
CA PHE A 247 -0.94 8.37 -9.83
C PHE A 247 -1.00 8.98 -8.43
N HIS A 248 -0.23 10.02 -8.08
CA HIS A 248 -0.35 10.66 -6.76
C HIS A 248 -1.74 11.22 -6.52
N GLY A 249 -2.42 11.75 -7.55
CA GLY A 249 -3.80 12.21 -7.45
C GLY A 249 -4.74 11.08 -6.99
N SER A 250 -4.56 9.88 -7.56
CA SER A 250 -5.32 8.68 -7.17
C SER A 250 -4.96 8.22 -5.76
N ILE A 251 -3.66 8.13 -5.42
CA ILE A 251 -3.20 7.78 -4.06
C ILE A 251 -3.77 8.77 -3.05
N ARG A 252 -3.69 10.08 -3.33
CA ARG A 252 -4.27 11.15 -2.51
C ARG A 252 -5.76 10.94 -2.32
N TYR A 253 -6.52 10.70 -3.39
CA TYR A 253 -7.97 10.50 -3.30
C TYR A 253 -8.32 9.34 -2.36
N TYR A 254 -7.76 8.15 -2.61
CA TYR A 254 -8.07 6.96 -1.80
C TYR A 254 -7.53 7.07 -0.38
N LEU A 255 -6.39 7.73 -0.16
CA LEU A 255 -5.85 7.95 1.18
C LEU A 255 -6.75 8.86 2.01
N ASN A 256 -7.30 9.93 1.43
CA ASN A 256 -8.25 10.79 2.12
C ASN A 256 -9.56 10.04 2.41
N TYR A 257 -10.04 9.22 1.48
CA TYR A 257 -11.19 8.36 1.73
C TYR A 257 -10.92 7.34 2.86
N TYR A 258 -9.75 6.70 2.85
CA TYR A 258 -9.30 5.79 3.91
C TYR A 258 -9.31 6.44 5.29
N LEU A 259 -8.77 7.65 5.42
CA LEU A 259 -8.73 8.36 6.71
C LEU A 259 -10.14 8.66 7.26
N LEU A 260 -11.10 8.96 6.37
CA LEU A 260 -12.52 9.12 6.75
C LEU A 260 -13.13 7.80 7.18
N LEU A 261 -12.85 6.71 6.45
CA LEU A 261 -13.33 5.38 6.80
C LEU A 261 -12.78 4.91 8.14
N LEU A 262 -11.49 5.13 8.39
CA LEU A 262 -10.79 4.72 9.60
C LEU A 262 -11.32 5.45 10.85
N TRP A 263 -11.52 6.77 10.78
CA TRP A 263 -12.19 7.50 11.86
C TRP A 263 -13.63 7.01 12.07
N GLY A 264 -14.37 6.83 10.96
CA GLY A 264 -15.73 6.29 11.00
C GLY A 264 -15.81 4.88 11.58
N TYR A 265 -14.76 4.05 11.44
CA TYR A 265 -14.67 2.73 12.05
C TYR A 265 -14.62 2.83 13.57
N VAL A 266 -13.77 3.72 14.11
CA VAL A 266 -13.66 3.94 15.56
C VAL A 266 -14.99 4.43 16.12
N ASP A 267 -15.61 5.45 15.50
CA ASP A 267 -16.91 5.98 15.94
C ASP A 267 -18.01 4.90 15.89
N HIS A 268 -18.06 4.11 14.80
CA HIS A 268 -19.04 3.05 14.63
C HIS A 268 -18.85 1.94 15.67
N LEU A 269 -17.61 1.56 15.97
CA LEU A 269 -17.30 0.58 17.00
C LEU A 269 -17.71 1.07 18.39
N CYS A 270 -17.56 2.37 18.70
CA CYS A 270 -18.04 2.92 19.98
C CYS A 270 -19.55 2.75 20.15
N LEU A 271 -20.32 2.92 19.07
CA LEU A 271 -21.76 2.72 19.09
C LEU A 271 -22.12 1.24 19.28
N ILE A 272 -21.37 0.32 18.66
CA ILE A 272 -21.54 -1.12 18.88
C ILE A 272 -21.22 -1.50 20.34
N ILE A 273 -20.11 -0.98 20.89
CA ILE A 273 -19.74 -1.15 22.30
C ILE A 273 -20.83 -0.61 23.22
N ASN A 274 -21.42 0.55 22.89
CA ASN A 274 -22.52 1.13 23.64
C ASN A 274 -23.74 0.20 23.70
N ASP A 275 -24.08 -0.44 22.58
CA ASP A 275 -25.23 -1.37 22.53
C ASP A 275 -24.93 -2.69 23.24
N ILE A 276 -23.81 -3.33 22.91
CA ILE A 276 -23.48 -4.68 23.40
C ILE A 276 -23.21 -4.70 24.90
N PHE A 277 -22.59 -3.65 25.44
CA PHE A 277 -22.38 -3.54 26.88
C PHE A 277 -23.45 -2.70 27.59
N GLU A 278 -24.52 -2.31 26.89
CA GLU A 278 -25.62 -1.53 27.44
C GLU A 278 -25.15 -0.29 28.22
N LEU A 279 -24.17 0.44 27.68
CA LEU A 279 -23.62 1.61 28.36
C LEU A 279 -24.66 2.74 28.51
N GLY A 280 -25.79 2.65 27.80
CA GLY A 280 -26.98 3.47 28.01
C GLY A 280 -26.83 4.92 27.55
N PHE A 281 -25.92 5.20 26.62
CA PHE A 281 -25.87 6.50 25.95
C PHE A 281 -26.87 6.53 24.81
N ASN A 282 -27.66 7.60 24.74
CA ASN A 282 -28.55 7.83 23.61
C ASN A 282 -27.77 8.48 22.46
N GLU A 283 -27.78 7.84 21.28
CA GLU A 283 -27.05 8.33 20.11
C GLU A 283 -27.54 9.70 19.63
N GLU A 284 -28.83 10.00 19.73
CA GLU A 284 -29.43 11.23 19.18
C GLU A 284 -29.11 12.44 20.06
N THR A 285 -29.13 12.26 21.38
CA THR A 285 -28.93 13.36 22.33
C THR A 285 -27.52 13.43 22.90
N GLU A 286 -26.79 12.31 22.93
CA GLU A 286 -25.50 12.19 23.62
C GLU A 286 -24.35 11.73 22.70
N ARG A 287 -24.53 11.81 21.37
CA ARG A 287 -23.54 11.38 20.36
C ARG A 287 -22.11 11.79 20.69
N TRP A 288 -21.91 13.05 21.06
CA TRP A 288 -20.59 13.64 21.31
C TRP A 288 -19.90 13.12 22.58
N ASN A 289 -20.64 12.42 23.44
CA ASN A 289 -20.12 11.79 24.66
C ASN A 289 -19.67 10.35 24.40
N ILE A 290 -20.08 9.73 23.29
CA ILE A 290 -19.72 8.37 22.88
C ILE A 290 -18.38 8.43 22.12
N GLY A 291 -17.31 7.84 22.66
CA GLY A 291 -16.00 7.87 22.00
C GLY A 291 -14.86 7.33 22.87
N LEU A 292 -13.78 6.89 22.20
CA LEU A 292 -12.59 6.32 22.85
C LEU A 292 -11.49 7.35 23.17
N LYS A 293 -11.60 8.58 22.67
CA LYS A 293 -10.61 9.63 22.95
C LYS A 293 -10.73 10.08 24.41
N ASN A 294 -9.63 10.15 25.14
CA ASN A 294 -9.61 10.59 26.54
C ASN A 294 -9.77 12.12 26.64
N THR A 295 -11.01 12.61 26.44
CA THR A 295 -11.39 14.01 26.59
C THR A 295 -12.40 14.17 27.72
N ASN A 296 -12.57 15.40 28.22
CA ASN A 296 -13.60 15.69 29.22
C ASN A 296 -15.02 15.27 28.78
N LYS A 297 -15.33 15.32 27.48
CA LYS A 297 -16.64 14.92 26.93
C LYS A 297 -16.86 13.41 27.02
N ASN A 298 -15.83 12.61 26.77
CA ASN A 298 -15.93 11.14 26.72
C ASN A 298 -15.62 10.44 28.05
N LYS A 299 -15.18 11.18 29.09
CA LYS A 299 -14.87 10.61 30.42
C LYS A 299 -15.98 9.74 30.98
N ARG A 300 -17.25 10.15 30.83
CA ARG A 300 -18.40 9.38 31.32
C ARG A 300 -18.53 8.03 30.59
N TYR A 301 -18.32 8.02 29.28
CA TYR A 301 -18.36 6.82 28.46
C TYR A 301 -17.23 5.86 28.83
N LEU A 302 -15.99 6.38 28.91
CA LEU A 302 -14.82 5.59 29.31
C LEU A 302 -14.95 5.03 30.74
N LYS A 303 -15.56 5.76 31.67
CA LYS A 303 -15.83 5.25 33.03
C LYS A 303 -16.82 4.09 33.02
N LYS A 304 -17.88 4.14 32.20
CA LYS A 304 -18.82 3.03 32.06
C LYS A 304 -18.15 1.84 31.37
N LEU A 305 -17.33 2.07 30.34
CA LEU A 305 -16.53 1.03 29.69
C LEU A 305 -15.62 0.32 30.71
N LYS A 306 -14.91 1.06 31.56
CA LYS A 306 -14.07 0.48 32.63
C LYS A 306 -14.84 -0.44 33.56
N ALA A 307 -16.09 -0.10 33.87
CA ALA A 307 -16.92 -0.88 34.79
C ALA A 307 -17.37 -2.22 34.19
N VAL A 308 -17.48 -2.32 32.86
CA VAL A 308 -17.89 -3.55 32.16
C VAL A 308 -16.71 -4.34 31.61
N ASP A 309 -15.63 -3.67 31.20
CA ASP A 309 -14.42 -4.29 30.70
C ASP A 309 -13.18 -3.44 30.99
N GLY A 310 -12.41 -3.87 32.00
CA GLY A 310 -11.16 -3.21 32.39
C GLY A 310 -10.03 -3.37 31.36
N VAL A 311 -9.96 -4.49 30.65
CA VAL A 311 -8.85 -4.78 29.71
C VAL A 311 -8.97 -3.91 28.46
N LEU A 312 -10.17 -3.86 27.87
CA LEU A 312 -10.44 -2.97 26.74
C LEU A 312 -10.29 -1.51 27.14
N TYR A 313 -10.73 -1.14 28.34
CA TYR A 313 -10.50 0.21 28.87
C TYR A 313 -8.99 0.53 28.99
N ASP A 314 -8.18 -0.34 29.57
CA ASP A 314 -6.75 -0.10 29.78
C ASP A 314 -6.01 0.04 28.45
N PHE A 315 -6.35 -0.77 27.45
CA PHE A 315 -5.82 -0.63 26.08
C PHE A 315 -6.20 0.73 25.48
N VAL A 316 -7.48 1.10 25.54
CA VAL A 316 -7.96 2.39 25.02
C VAL A 316 -7.31 3.55 25.76
N PHE A 317 -7.06 3.43 27.06
CA PHE A 317 -6.45 4.49 27.87
C PHE A 317 -4.93 4.56 27.73
N SER A 318 -4.30 3.56 27.08
CA SER A 318 -2.85 3.51 26.90
C SER A 318 -2.32 4.73 26.14
N LYS A 319 -1.08 5.13 26.49
CA LYS A 319 -0.40 6.26 25.84
C LYS A 319 -0.26 6.05 24.33
N GLU A 320 0.05 4.81 23.91
CA GLU A 320 0.22 4.45 22.51
C GLU A 320 -1.08 4.62 21.72
N PHE A 321 -2.18 4.05 22.20
CA PHE A 321 -3.46 4.14 21.52
C PHE A 321 -4.02 5.57 21.48
N GLN A 322 -3.89 6.32 22.58
CA GLN A 322 -4.29 7.73 22.60
C GLN A 322 -3.43 8.60 21.66
N ASN A 323 -2.14 8.33 21.56
CA ASN A 323 -1.28 8.99 20.57
C ASN A 323 -1.71 8.64 19.14
N TRP A 324 -2.02 7.38 18.87
CA TRP A 324 -2.57 6.94 17.59
C TRP A 324 -3.87 7.68 17.23
N LEU A 325 -4.83 7.74 18.15
CA LEU A 325 -6.09 8.47 17.97
C LEU A 325 -5.89 9.97 17.75
N ASN A 326 -4.93 10.59 18.45
CA ASN A 326 -4.63 12.00 18.27
C ASN A 326 -4.10 12.28 16.87
N ILE A 327 -3.15 11.49 16.39
CA ILE A 327 -2.61 11.68 15.03
C ILE A 327 -3.69 11.42 13.98
N LEU A 328 -4.46 10.35 14.13
CA LEU A 328 -5.59 10.05 13.23
C LEU A 328 -6.61 11.19 13.22
N GLY A 329 -6.95 11.73 14.39
CA GLY A 329 -7.84 12.87 14.54
C GLY A 329 -7.32 14.13 13.85
N SER A 330 -6.02 14.42 13.96
CA SER A 330 -5.38 15.55 13.29
C SER A 330 -5.42 15.38 11.76
N LEU A 331 -5.11 14.19 11.24
CA LEU A 331 -5.17 13.89 9.80
C LEU A 331 -6.60 13.99 9.26
N ARG A 332 -7.58 13.42 9.98
CA ARG A 332 -8.99 13.48 9.62
C ARG A 332 -9.52 14.91 9.68
N HIS A 333 -9.18 15.69 10.71
CA HIS A 333 -9.66 17.05 10.85
C HIS A 333 -9.16 17.95 9.71
N LYS A 334 -7.89 17.80 9.32
CA LYS A 334 -7.35 18.47 8.13
C LYS A 334 -8.14 18.09 6.88
N ASN A 335 -8.26 16.79 6.61
CA ASN A 335 -8.96 16.27 5.43
C ASN A 335 -10.43 16.70 5.35
N ALA A 336 -11.16 16.66 6.46
CA ALA A 336 -12.60 16.93 6.48
C ALA A 336 -12.97 18.42 6.44
N HIS A 337 -12.07 19.35 6.81
CA HIS A 337 -12.44 20.75 7.06
C HIS A 337 -11.49 21.80 6.50
N LYS A 338 -10.23 21.47 6.18
CA LYS A 338 -9.24 22.46 5.77
C LYS A 338 -8.69 22.15 4.39
N GLU A 339 -7.99 21.02 4.28
CA GLU A 339 -7.22 20.66 3.10
C GLU A 339 -7.19 19.14 3.00
N MET A 340 -7.39 18.60 1.79
CA MET A 340 -7.12 17.18 1.56
C MET A 340 -5.65 16.92 1.89
N VAL A 341 -5.38 15.84 2.62
CA VAL A 341 -4.00 15.37 2.84
C VAL A 341 -3.41 15.11 1.47
N SER A 342 -2.47 15.96 1.04
CA SER A 342 -1.83 15.87 -0.27
C SER A 342 -0.43 15.31 -0.08
N PRO A 343 -0.28 13.97 0.01
CA PRO A 343 1.04 13.36 0.14
C PRO A 343 1.88 13.66 -1.10
N ALA A 344 2.80 14.61 -0.97
CA ALA A 344 3.78 14.97 -1.99
C ALA A 344 5.16 14.42 -1.59
N PRO A 345 6.07 14.16 -2.54
CA PRO A 345 7.45 13.88 -2.17
C PRO A 345 8.02 15.09 -1.41
N LEU A 346 8.71 14.82 -0.31
CA LEU A 346 9.54 15.83 0.34
C LEU A 346 10.89 15.85 -0.38
N LEU A 347 11.23 16.98 -0.96
CA LEU A 347 12.47 17.21 -1.68
C LEU A 347 13.41 18.08 -0.85
N GLN A 348 14.70 17.81 -0.96
CA GLN A 348 15.78 18.60 -0.37
C GLN A 348 16.72 19.07 -1.48
N SER A 349 17.13 20.33 -1.42
CA SER A 349 18.14 20.86 -2.32
C SER A 349 19.46 20.08 -2.24
N THR A 350 20.09 19.94 -3.40
CA THR A 350 21.46 19.49 -3.61
C THR A 350 22.29 20.61 -4.23
N ASP A 351 23.62 20.50 -4.19
CA ASP A 351 24.51 21.45 -4.85
C ASP A 351 24.14 21.65 -6.33
N ASP A 352 23.85 20.55 -7.04
CA ASP A 352 23.40 20.57 -8.46
C ASP A 352 22.06 21.29 -8.68
N SER A 353 21.20 21.36 -7.65
CA SER A 353 19.90 22.04 -7.72
C SER A 353 19.97 23.53 -7.37
N GLU A 354 21.08 23.99 -6.80
CA GLU A 354 21.27 25.36 -6.33
C GLU A 354 22.20 26.20 -7.22
N ILE A 355 22.65 25.63 -8.35
CA ILE A 355 23.42 26.35 -9.37
C ILE A 355 22.63 27.54 -9.97
N SER A 356 23.35 28.49 -10.56
CA SER A 356 22.78 29.75 -11.05
C SER A 356 21.84 29.57 -12.25
N ASP A 357 20.94 30.53 -12.48
CA ASP A 357 20.05 30.52 -13.65
C ASP A 357 20.84 30.46 -14.98
N GLU A 358 21.99 31.14 -15.05
CA GLU A 358 22.88 31.15 -16.22
C GLU A 358 23.54 29.79 -16.45
N GLU A 359 23.97 29.13 -15.38
CA GLU A 359 24.53 27.77 -15.46
C GLU A 359 23.48 26.77 -15.92
N ILE A 360 22.24 26.89 -15.41
CA ILE A 360 21.12 26.07 -15.86
C ILE A 360 20.80 26.31 -17.33
N ASP A 361 20.71 27.57 -17.76
CA ASP A 361 20.46 27.93 -19.15
C ASP A 361 21.54 27.35 -20.07
N ALA A 362 22.82 27.42 -19.67
CA ALA A 362 23.93 26.85 -20.42
C ALA A 362 23.86 25.32 -20.54
N ILE A 363 23.24 24.64 -19.57
CA ILE A 363 23.02 23.19 -19.59
C ILE A 363 21.81 22.82 -20.44
N ILE A 364 20.64 23.41 -20.17
CA ILE A 364 19.37 23.05 -20.83
C ILE A 364 19.39 23.46 -22.30
N TYR A 365 19.94 24.63 -22.61
CA TYR A 365 19.85 25.22 -23.94
C TYR A 365 21.13 25.08 -24.78
N LYS A 366 22.06 24.21 -24.35
CA LYS A 366 23.31 23.92 -25.07
C LYS A 366 23.08 23.60 -26.55
N ASP A 367 22.09 22.74 -26.82
CA ASP A 367 21.81 22.20 -28.15
C ASP A 367 20.44 22.60 -28.69
N LYS A 368 19.62 23.30 -27.88
CA LYS A 368 18.23 23.66 -28.23
C LYS A 368 17.83 24.97 -27.59
N ALA A 369 17.40 25.95 -28.39
CA ALA A 369 16.86 27.20 -27.87
C ALA A 369 15.57 26.97 -27.04
N PRO A 370 15.26 27.85 -26.05
CA PRO A 370 14.06 27.73 -25.20
C PRO A 370 12.76 27.66 -25.98
N ILE A 371 12.70 28.36 -27.11
CA ILE A 371 11.63 28.30 -28.11
C ILE A 371 12.28 28.05 -29.47
N ASP A 372 11.57 27.31 -30.33
CA ASP A 372 12.02 27.05 -31.69
C ASP A 372 12.32 28.38 -32.43
N PRO A 373 13.53 28.55 -33.00
CA PRO A 373 13.90 29.77 -33.70
C PRO A 373 12.89 30.19 -34.77
N GLU A 374 12.23 29.25 -35.45
CA GLU A 374 11.29 29.51 -36.54
C GLU A 374 10.04 30.26 -36.06
N ILE A 375 9.63 30.06 -34.81
CA ILE A 375 8.42 30.68 -34.23
C ILE A 375 8.75 31.68 -33.12
N SER A 376 10.03 31.85 -32.75
CA SER A 376 10.44 32.71 -31.64
C SER A 376 9.97 34.16 -31.79
N HIS A 377 9.88 34.67 -33.03
CA HIS A 377 9.39 36.00 -33.35
C HIS A 377 7.90 36.23 -33.05
N ILE A 378 7.13 35.15 -32.83
CA ILE A 378 5.70 35.18 -32.50
C ILE A 378 5.49 35.32 -30.99
N TYR A 379 6.50 34.97 -30.17
CA TYR A 379 6.42 35.03 -28.71
C TYR A 379 7.01 36.35 -28.19
N PRO A 380 6.27 37.12 -27.36
CA PRO A 380 6.82 38.24 -26.63
C PRO A 380 8.00 37.80 -25.75
N PRO A 381 9.04 38.65 -25.54
CA PRO A 381 10.19 38.32 -24.69
C PRO A 381 9.81 37.80 -23.30
N GLN A 382 8.72 38.31 -22.72
CA GLN A 382 8.21 37.85 -21.43
C GLN A 382 7.83 36.37 -21.43
N LEU A 383 7.16 35.87 -22.48
CA LEU A 383 6.78 34.46 -22.55
C LEU A 383 7.99 33.54 -22.72
N ILE A 384 9.04 34.03 -23.38
CA ILE A 384 10.31 33.30 -23.49
C ILE A 384 10.95 33.17 -22.09
N GLU A 385 10.97 34.25 -21.32
CA GLU A 385 11.50 34.22 -19.95
C GLU A 385 10.62 33.39 -19.01
N ASP A 386 9.29 33.46 -19.10
CA ASP A 386 8.40 32.62 -18.30
C ASP A 386 8.64 31.13 -18.58
N LYS A 387 8.88 30.76 -19.85
CA LYS A 387 9.27 29.40 -20.23
C LYS A 387 10.63 29.01 -19.64
N LYS A 388 11.61 29.92 -19.66
CA LYS A 388 12.93 29.69 -19.02
C LYS A 388 12.81 29.49 -17.52
N GLN A 389 12.04 30.33 -16.83
CA GLN A 389 11.77 30.20 -15.40
C GLN A 389 11.16 28.84 -15.07
N LEU A 390 10.20 28.39 -15.88
CA LEU A 390 9.60 27.06 -15.74
C LEU A 390 10.62 25.93 -15.96
N ASP A 391 11.44 26.02 -17.01
CA ASP A 391 12.49 25.03 -17.31
C ASP A 391 13.55 24.97 -16.20
N ARG A 392 13.98 26.14 -15.69
CA ARG A 392 14.92 26.24 -14.58
C ARG A 392 14.32 25.62 -13.32
N TYR A 393 13.07 25.94 -13.00
CA TYR A 393 12.36 25.30 -11.89
C TYR A 393 12.34 23.77 -12.04
N HIS A 394 11.98 23.25 -13.22
CA HIS A 394 11.98 21.82 -13.48
C HIS A 394 13.37 21.19 -13.38
N TYR A 395 14.41 21.88 -13.84
CA TYR A 395 15.79 21.45 -13.69
C TYR A 395 16.17 21.32 -12.22
N ARG A 396 15.97 22.38 -11.43
CA ARG A 396 16.27 22.39 -9.99
C ARG A 396 15.57 21.24 -9.27
N VAL A 397 14.26 21.11 -9.46
CA VAL A 397 13.46 20.02 -8.89
C VAL A 397 14.02 18.65 -9.31
N SER A 398 14.47 18.47 -10.56
CA SER A 398 15.06 17.21 -11.03
C SER A 398 16.43 16.89 -10.44
N LYS A 399 17.12 17.88 -9.86
CA LYS A 399 18.39 17.71 -9.16
C LYS A 399 18.22 17.57 -7.65
N MET A 400 17.05 17.88 -7.11
CA MET A 400 16.76 17.72 -5.68
C MET A 400 16.74 16.25 -5.27
N GLU A 401 17.12 15.99 -4.02
CA GLU A 401 17.06 14.67 -3.42
C GLU A 401 15.68 14.43 -2.80
N LYS A 402 15.07 13.27 -3.10
CA LYS A 402 13.83 12.85 -2.46
C LYS A 402 14.11 12.26 -1.07
N ILE A 403 13.67 12.96 -0.03
CA ILE A 403 13.85 12.58 1.38
C ILE A 403 12.76 11.64 1.88
N LEU A 404 11.50 11.92 1.51
CA LEU A 404 10.36 11.12 1.95
C LEU A 404 9.30 11.04 0.86
N ASP A 405 8.85 9.83 0.54
CA ASP A 405 7.66 9.65 -0.29
C ASP A 405 6.40 10.04 0.49
N HIS A 406 5.48 10.74 -0.17
CA HIS A 406 4.14 10.99 0.36
C HIS A 406 4.13 11.70 1.73
N ALA A 407 4.93 12.73 1.93
CA ALA A 407 5.02 13.45 3.19
C ALA A 407 3.76 14.30 3.47
N THR A 408 3.34 14.35 4.74
CA THR A 408 2.40 15.34 5.25
C THR A 408 2.85 15.88 6.60
N ILE A 409 2.54 17.15 6.85
CA ILE A 409 2.87 17.82 8.11
C ILE A 409 1.74 17.56 9.11
N ILE A 410 2.08 17.13 10.31
CA ILE A 410 1.20 17.14 11.49
C ILE A 410 1.82 17.93 12.63
N GLU A 411 1.04 18.17 13.67
CA GLU A 411 1.57 18.62 14.93
C GLU A 411 2.61 17.61 15.44
N GLY A 412 3.86 18.05 15.62
CA GLY A 412 4.98 17.21 16.03
C GLY A 412 5.90 16.70 14.89
N GLY A 413 5.61 17.01 13.62
CA GLY A 413 6.57 16.80 12.53
C GLY A 413 5.99 16.28 11.22
N LEU A 414 6.84 15.63 10.43
CA LEU A 414 6.52 15.02 9.14
C LEU A 414 6.16 13.55 9.31
N LEU A 415 5.17 13.08 8.54
CA LEU A 415 4.82 11.67 8.47
C LEU A 415 4.48 11.24 7.04
N ASN A 416 4.65 9.95 6.76
CA ASN A 416 4.16 9.32 5.53
C ASN A 416 2.84 8.58 5.85
N PRO A 417 1.67 9.13 5.48
CA PRO A 417 0.37 8.54 5.84
C PRO A 417 0.11 7.23 5.12
N VAL A 418 0.78 6.99 3.99
CA VAL A 418 0.70 5.74 3.24
C VAL A 418 1.48 4.62 3.95
N ALA A 419 2.68 4.92 4.46
CA ALA A 419 3.47 3.97 5.26
C ALA A 419 2.80 3.64 6.60
N ARG A 420 1.98 4.57 7.12
CA ARG A 420 1.26 4.41 8.38
C ARG A 420 0.11 3.41 8.33
N ILE A 421 -0.43 3.08 7.15
CA ILE A 421 -1.57 2.16 7.00
C ILE A 421 -1.36 0.85 7.80
N ALA A 422 -0.14 0.30 7.81
CA ALA A 422 0.17 -0.91 8.59
C ALA A 422 0.00 -0.69 10.11
N ILE A 423 0.49 0.45 10.63
CA ILE A 423 0.36 0.84 12.04
C ILE A 423 -1.11 1.10 12.39
N ASP A 424 -1.84 1.76 11.49
CA ASP A 424 -3.26 2.05 11.68
C ASP A 424 -4.10 0.77 11.71
N MET A 425 -3.80 -0.18 10.82
CA MET A 425 -4.48 -1.49 10.79
C MET A 425 -4.11 -2.39 11.97
N ASP A 426 -2.88 -2.32 12.48
CA ASP A 426 -2.48 -3.05 13.70
C ASP A 426 -3.24 -2.54 14.92
N ASN A 427 -3.33 -1.22 15.12
CA ASN A 427 -4.11 -0.62 16.20
C ASN A 427 -5.60 -0.94 16.08
N LEU A 428 -6.16 -0.86 14.87
CA LEU A 428 -7.55 -1.23 14.60
C LEU A 428 -7.80 -2.71 14.89
N THR A 429 -6.89 -3.59 14.47
CA THR A 429 -7.01 -5.04 14.70
C THR A 429 -7.00 -5.33 16.19
N LYS A 430 -6.01 -4.82 16.93
CA LYS A 430 -5.91 -4.98 18.39
C LYS A 430 -7.16 -4.48 19.12
N LEU A 431 -7.65 -3.29 18.76
CA LEU A 431 -8.89 -2.73 19.33
C LEU A 431 -10.07 -3.69 19.13
N THR A 432 -10.26 -4.16 17.91
CA THR A 432 -11.38 -5.02 17.53
C THR A 432 -11.24 -6.41 18.14
N GLU A 433 -10.05 -6.98 18.22
CA GLU A 433 -9.81 -8.28 18.83
C GLU A 433 -10.11 -8.26 20.34
N LEU A 434 -9.64 -7.23 21.04
CA LEU A 434 -9.97 -7.03 22.45
C LEU A 434 -11.48 -6.89 22.64
N PHE A 435 -12.13 -6.06 21.82
CA PHE A 435 -13.59 -5.93 21.85
C PHE A 435 -14.30 -7.27 21.59
N LEU A 436 -13.83 -8.07 20.63
CA LEU A 436 -14.42 -9.38 20.33
C LEU A 436 -14.29 -10.33 21.53
N GLU A 437 -13.12 -10.36 22.18
CA GLU A 437 -12.89 -11.15 23.39
C GLU A 437 -13.78 -10.71 24.56
N SER A 438 -13.94 -9.40 24.73
CA SER A 438 -14.85 -8.80 25.70
C SER A 438 -16.31 -9.14 25.42
N SER A 439 -16.72 -9.10 24.15
CA SER A 439 -18.11 -9.38 23.75
C SER A 439 -18.51 -10.82 24.06
N VAL A 440 -17.60 -11.78 23.90
CA VAL A 440 -17.83 -13.20 24.24
C VAL A 440 -18.07 -13.39 25.75
N LYS A 441 -17.42 -12.60 26.60
CA LYS A 441 -17.64 -12.62 28.06
C LYS A 441 -18.94 -11.95 28.48
N SER A 442 -19.50 -11.08 27.62
CA SER A 442 -20.78 -10.42 27.91
C SER A 442 -21.92 -11.44 28.01
N LYS A 443 -22.90 -11.16 28.86
CA LYS A 443 -24.08 -12.03 29.09
C LYS A 443 -24.91 -12.26 27.82
N PHE A 444 -24.73 -11.44 26.77
CA PHE A 444 -25.52 -11.48 25.54
C PHE A 444 -25.14 -12.60 24.57
N ILE A 445 -23.93 -13.14 24.66
CA ILE A 445 -23.40 -14.06 23.65
C ILE A 445 -23.41 -15.53 24.12
N ASN A 446 -23.72 -15.78 25.40
CA ASN A 446 -23.69 -17.12 26.01
C ASN A 446 -25.09 -17.73 26.25
N ASN A 447 -26.15 -17.06 25.80
CA ASN A 447 -27.51 -17.59 25.68
C ASN A 447 -27.83 -17.78 24.20
#